data_AF-A0A1F6ZTN4-F1
#
_entry.id   AF-A0A1F6ZTN4-F1
#
_cell.length_a   1.000
_cell.length_b   1.000
_cell.length_c   1.000
_cell.angle_alpha   90.00
_cell.angle_beta   90.00
_cell.angle_gamma   90.00
#
_symmetry.space_group_name_H-M   'P 1'
#
loop_
_entity.id
_entity.type
_entity.pdbx_description
1 polymer ?
#
loop_
_entity_poly.entity_id
_entity_poly.type
_entity_poly.pdbx_seq_one_letter_code
_entity_poly.pdbx_strand_id
1 'polypeptide(L)'
;MKTVWKFTNKRELTAREFADYFEKKVRGTIRKYQMPIHAVDGDSLNAKVINNIIKNLPKRKGKISEENLDDISVAVLSELMHGKAENLKKFLPKNQPLYFLSDKEIELYAKIKKIKGIKEARKKMKKRAEKKDRREEKINNFIKKIEEKNPDIRHNIIKALDVFN
;
A
#
# COMPACT_ATOMS: atom_id res chain seq x y z
N MET A 1 14.17 24.64 3.91
CA MET A 1 13.10 23.70 4.35
C MET A 1 13.68 22.29 4.41
N LYS A 2 13.29 21.46 5.37
CA LYS A 2 13.85 20.09 5.51
C LYS A 2 13.15 19.12 4.58
N THR A 3 13.90 18.49 3.67
CA THR A 3 13.42 17.39 2.83
C THR A 3 13.11 16.17 3.70
N VAL A 4 11.98 15.50 3.43
CA VAL A 4 11.58 14.27 4.14
C VAL A 4 11.41 13.07 3.21
N TRP A 5 11.36 13.31 1.89
CA TRP A 5 11.18 12.26 0.88
C TRP A 5 11.94 12.61 -0.40
N LYS A 6 12.49 11.59 -1.05
CA LYS A 6 13.18 11.69 -2.34
C LYS A 6 12.77 10.54 -3.25
N PHE A 7 12.27 10.87 -4.44
CA PHE A 7 11.92 9.90 -5.46
C PHE A 7 13.15 9.43 -6.23
N THR A 8 13.01 8.31 -6.96
CA THR A 8 14.04 7.74 -7.83
C THR A 8 14.47 8.71 -8.94
N ASN A 9 13.56 9.57 -9.40
CA ASN A 9 13.85 10.64 -10.36
C ASN A 9 14.50 11.90 -9.75
N LYS A 10 15.04 11.80 -8.53
CA LYS A 10 15.68 12.89 -7.75
C LYS A 10 14.76 14.02 -7.30
N ARG A 11 13.45 13.95 -7.56
CA ARG A 11 12.50 14.92 -7.01
C ARG A 11 12.45 14.78 -5.48
N GLU A 12 12.58 15.90 -4.79
CA GLU A 12 12.56 15.97 -3.33
C GLU A 12 11.27 16.64 -2.86
N LEU A 13 10.72 16.18 -1.73
CA LEU A 13 9.53 16.76 -1.11
C LEU A 13 9.81 17.14 0.35
N THR A 14 9.33 18.33 0.73
CA THR A 14 9.14 18.74 2.12
C THR A 14 7.99 17.98 2.77
N ALA A 15 7.83 18.07 4.09
CA ALA A 15 6.76 17.39 4.81
C ALA A 15 5.35 17.76 4.31
N ARG A 16 5.14 19.03 3.95
CA ARG A 16 3.87 19.51 3.40
C ARG A 16 3.62 18.94 2.01
N GLU A 17 4.59 19.06 1.12
CA GLU A 17 4.46 18.57 -0.26
C GLU A 17 4.29 17.05 -0.31
N PHE A 18 4.96 16.31 0.59
CA PHE A 18 4.77 14.87 0.72
C PHE A 18 3.34 14.53 1.17
N ALA A 19 2.82 15.23 2.19
CA ALA A 19 1.45 15.02 2.63
C ALA A 19 0.44 15.30 1.52
N ASP A 20 0.63 16.38 0.76
CA ASP A 20 -0.24 16.75 -0.36
C ASP A 20 -0.15 15.72 -1.50
N TYR A 21 1.06 15.26 -1.84
CA TYR A 21 1.29 14.17 -2.80
C TYR A 21 0.55 12.90 -2.36
N PHE A 22 0.73 12.48 -1.11
CA PHE A 22 0.15 11.25 -0.57
C PHE A 22 -1.38 11.31 -0.60
N GLU A 23 -1.98 12.38 -0.09
CA GLU A 23 -3.43 12.57 -0.12
C GLU A 23 -3.98 12.61 -1.55
N LYS A 24 -3.29 13.32 -2.46
CA LYS A 24 -3.68 13.38 -3.88
C LYS A 24 -3.62 12.01 -4.54
N LYS A 25 -2.60 11.20 -4.22
CA LYS A 25 -2.47 9.82 -4.73
C LYS A 25 -3.64 8.95 -4.26
N VAL A 26 -3.94 8.94 -2.96
CA VAL A 26 -5.08 8.18 -2.40
C VAL A 26 -6.40 8.60 -3.02
N ARG A 27 -6.70 9.92 -3.03
CA ARG A 27 -7.95 10.44 -3.62
C ARG A 27 -8.03 10.16 -5.13
N GLY A 28 -6.91 10.25 -5.83
CA GLY A 28 -6.79 9.91 -7.25
C GLY A 28 -7.11 8.44 -7.51
N THR A 29 -6.57 7.53 -6.70
CA THR A 29 -6.88 6.09 -6.75
C THR A 29 -8.37 5.85 -6.51
N ILE A 30 -8.94 6.40 -5.43
CA ILE A 30 -10.37 6.27 -5.12
C ILE A 30 -11.24 6.74 -6.29
N ARG A 31 -10.90 7.89 -6.89
CA ARG A 31 -11.65 8.44 -8.03
C ARG A 31 -11.52 7.58 -9.28
N LYS A 32 -10.29 7.19 -9.65
CA LYS A 32 -9.99 6.44 -10.88
C LYS A 32 -10.73 5.10 -10.91
N TYR A 33 -10.78 4.40 -9.78
CA TYR A 33 -11.41 3.08 -9.69
C TYR A 33 -12.81 3.11 -9.04
N GLN A 34 -13.40 4.31 -8.92
CA GLN A 34 -14.75 4.51 -8.35
C GLN A 34 -14.97 3.79 -7.01
N MET A 35 -13.94 3.78 -6.16
CA MET A 35 -13.92 2.99 -4.92
C MET A 35 -15.01 3.45 -3.93
N PRO A 36 -15.46 2.54 -3.04
CA PRO A 36 -16.30 2.93 -1.92
C PRO A 36 -15.56 3.89 -0.99
N ILE A 37 -16.34 4.71 -0.27
CA ILE A 37 -15.86 5.74 0.65
C ILE A 37 -16.63 5.53 1.94
N HIS A 38 -16.13 4.58 2.73
CA HIS A 38 -16.67 4.21 4.03
C HIS A 38 -15.52 4.07 5.03
N ALA A 39 -15.80 4.34 6.31
CA ALA A 39 -14.81 4.11 7.36
C ALA A 39 -14.33 2.64 7.33
N VAL A 40 -13.03 2.47 7.46
CA VAL A 40 -12.39 1.17 7.63
C VAL A 40 -12.41 0.84 9.12
N ASP A 41 -12.96 -0.33 9.46
CA ASP A 41 -12.96 -0.82 10.83
C ASP A 41 -11.57 -1.32 11.22
N GLY A 42 -11.05 -0.88 12.36
CA GLY A 42 -9.79 -1.39 12.89
C GLY A 42 -8.82 -0.33 13.38
N ASP A 43 -7.77 -0.81 14.03
CA ASP A 43 -6.74 0.03 14.68
C ASP A 43 -5.40 0.04 13.93
N SER A 44 -5.35 -0.58 12.74
CA SER A 44 -4.14 -0.58 11.94
C SER A 44 -3.73 0.83 11.55
N LEU A 45 -2.43 1.00 11.28
CA LEU A 45 -1.95 2.27 10.74
C LEU A 45 -2.62 2.61 9.41
N ASN A 46 -2.82 1.61 8.55
CA ASN A 46 -3.44 1.75 7.24
C ASN A 46 -4.90 2.22 7.35
N ALA A 47 -5.71 1.56 8.20
CA ALA A 47 -7.09 1.97 8.47
C ALA A 47 -7.18 3.42 8.96
N LYS A 48 -6.32 3.81 9.92
CA LYS A 48 -6.32 5.18 10.46
C LYS A 48 -5.87 6.21 9.43
N VAL A 49 -4.91 5.87 8.59
CA VAL A 49 -4.47 6.73 7.48
C VAL A 49 -5.59 6.91 6.46
N ILE A 50 -6.25 5.83 6.04
CA ILE A 50 -7.39 5.87 5.12
C ILE A 50 -8.50 6.73 5.73
N ASN A 51 -8.93 6.43 6.96
CA ASN A 51 -9.99 7.15 7.66
C ASN A 51 -9.69 8.65 7.78
N ASN A 52 -8.44 9.02 8.05
CA ASN A 52 -8.05 10.43 8.11
C ASN A 52 -8.16 11.15 6.75
N ILE A 53 -7.94 10.44 5.64
CA ILE A 53 -8.02 11.02 4.28
C ILE A 53 -9.47 11.08 3.79
N ILE A 54 -10.26 10.04 4.04
CA ILE A 54 -11.63 9.93 3.49
C ILE A 54 -12.69 10.67 4.31
N LYS A 55 -12.38 11.11 5.55
CA LYS A 55 -13.35 11.76 6.45
C LYS A 55 -14.12 12.94 5.82
N ASN A 56 -13.50 13.63 4.86
CA ASN A 56 -14.06 14.80 4.20
C ASN A 56 -14.57 14.51 2.77
N LEU A 57 -14.67 13.23 2.38
CA LEU A 57 -15.14 12.82 1.05
C LEU A 57 -16.61 12.39 1.09
N PRO A 58 -17.35 12.52 -0.02
CA PRO A 58 -18.74 12.07 -0.10
C PRO A 58 -18.83 10.55 0.10
N LYS A 59 -19.62 10.11 1.08
CA LYS A 59 -19.73 8.69 1.45
C LYS A 59 -20.31 7.86 0.29
N ARG A 60 -19.74 6.67 0.09
CA ARG A 60 -20.22 5.67 -0.89
C ARG A 60 -20.19 4.30 -0.23
N LYS A 61 -21.30 3.57 -0.30
CA LYS A 61 -21.45 2.25 0.34
C LYS A 61 -20.45 1.25 -0.25
N GLY A 62 -19.88 0.42 0.62
CA GLY A 62 -18.99 -0.67 0.24
C GLY A 62 -17.86 -0.87 1.26
N LYS A 63 -17.10 -1.95 1.10
CA LYS A 63 -15.96 -2.28 1.96
C LYS A 63 -14.66 -1.80 1.31
N ILE A 64 -13.80 -1.20 2.11
CA ILE A 64 -12.45 -0.79 1.74
C ILE A 64 -11.45 -1.79 2.33
N SER A 65 -10.44 -2.17 1.54
CA SER A 65 -9.28 -2.96 1.96
C SER A 65 -8.17 -2.05 2.47
N GLU A 66 -7.43 -2.54 3.46
CA GLU A 66 -6.25 -1.90 4.04
C GLU A 66 -4.95 -2.24 3.31
N GLU A 67 -5.01 -3.15 2.33
CA GLU A 67 -3.82 -3.59 1.60
C GLU A 67 -3.17 -2.45 0.83
N ASN A 68 -1.84 -2.44 0.89
CA ASN A 68 -1.00 -1.46 0.26
C ASN A 68 -0.07 -2.09 -0.78
N LEU A 69 0.82 -1.29 -1.37
CA LEU A 69 1.75 -1.77 -2.39
C LEU A 69 2.61 -2.97 -1.95
N ASP A 70 3.09 -2.95 -0.70
CA ASP A 70 3.93 -4.01 -0.16
C ASP A 70 3.15 -5.31 0.00
N ASP A 71 1.94 -5.25 0.54
CA ASP A 71 1.04 -6.41 0.68
C ASP A 71 0.70 -7.01 -0.69
N ILE A 72 0.31 -6.16 -1.65
CA ILE A 72 -0.12 -6.60 -2.98
C ILE A 72 1.05 -7.21 -3.76
N SER A 73 2.22 -6.58 -3.73
CA SER A 73 3.41 -7.10 -4.44
C SER A 73 3.86 -8.47 -3.93
N VAL A 74 3.79 -8.71 -2.62
CA VAL A 74 4.06 -10.03 -2.03
C VAL A 74 3.02 -11.06 -2.48
N ALA A 75 1.74 -10.68 -2.47
CA ALA A 75 0.66 -11.58 -2.87
C ALA A 75 0.73 -11.96 -4.36
N VAL A 76 1.04 -11.00 -5.23
CA VAL A 76 1.24 -11.22 -6.68
C VAL A 76 2.38 -12.18 -6.93
N LEU A 77 3.56 -11.93 -6.35
CA LEU A 77 4.71 -12.82 -6.51
C LEU A 77 4.45 -14.20 -5.91
N SER A 78 3.71 -14.28 -4.81
CA SER A 78 3.28 -15.56 -4.26
C SER A 78 2.47 -16.34 -5.29
N GLU A 79 1.40 -15.80 -5.87
CA GLU A 79 0.60 -16.52 -6.88
C GLU A 79 1.43 -16.93 -8.10
N LEU A 80 2.33 -16.05 -8.58
CA LEU A 80 3.25 -16.34 -9.68
C LEU A 80 4.16 -17.54 -9.36
N MET A 81 4.75 -17.57 -8.16
CA MET A 81 5.60 -18.68 -7.71
C MET A 81 4.83 -19.99 -7.51
N HIS A 82 3.50 -19.95 -7.42
CA HIS A 82 2.65 -21.14 -7.39
C HIS A 82 2.15 -21.56 -8.78
N GLY A 83 2.56 -20.87 -9.85
CA GLY A 83 2.09 -21.13 -11.20
C GLY A 83 0.63 -20.73 -11.44
N LYS A 84 0.03 -19.94 -10.55
CA LYS A 84 -1.40 -19.56 -10.59
C LYS A 84 -1.60 -18.22 -11.29
N ALA A 85 -1.08 -18.09 -12.50
CA ALA A 85 -1.13 -16.84 -13.26
C ALA A 85 -2.56 -16.40 -13.58
N GLU A 86 -3.51 -17.33 -13.71
CA GLU A 86 -4.93 -16.99 -13.91
C GLU A 86 -5.52 -16.15 -12.76
N ASN A 87 -4.97 -16.30 -11.54
CA ASN A 87 -5.45 -15.58 -10.37
C ASN A 87 -5.00 -14.12 -10.31
N LEU A 88 -4.09 -13.68 -11.17
CA LEU A 88 -3.47 -12.35 -11.04
C LEU A 88 -4.46 -11.20 -11.25
N LYS A 89 -5.52 -11.43 -12.01
CA LYS A 89 -6.61 -10.47 -12.22
C LYS A 89 -7.26 -10.02 -10.91
N LYS A 90 -7.23 -10.85 -9.86
CA LYS A 90 -7.81 -10.51 -8.55
C LYS A 90 -7.05 -9.41 -7.81
N PHE A 91 -5.82 -9.13 -8.22
CA PHE A 91 -4.98 -8.07 -7.65
C PHE A 91 -5.09 -6.75 -8.41
N LEU A 92 -6.03 -6.61 -9.34
CA LEU A 92 -6.32 -5.30 -9.93
C LEU A 92 -6.95 -4.37 -8.89
N PRO A 93 -6.74 -3.03 -8.98
CA PRO A 93 -7.22 -2.10 -7.98
C PRO A 93 -8.76 -2.06 -7.95
N LYS A 94 -9.36 -2.63 -6.90
CA LYS A 94 -10.83 -2.64 -6.73
C LYS A 94 -11.30 -1.79 -5.55
N ASN A 95 -10.79 -2.10 -4.35
CA ASN A 95 -11.21 -1.47 -3.10
C ASN A 95 -10.01 -1.10 -2.22
N GLN A 96 -8.83 -0.88 -2.80
CA GLN A 96 -7.57 -0.68 -2.08
C GLN A 96 -7.05 0.75 -2.30
N PRO A 97 -7.43 1.75 -1.47
CA PRO A 97 -7.00 3.14 -1.67
C PRO A 97 -5.48 3.34 -1.59
N LEU A 98 -4.79 2.45 -0.88
CA LEU A 98 -3.33 2.47 -0.68
C LEU A 98 -2.56 1.64 -1.72
N TYR A 99 -3.22 1.17 -2.78
CA TYR A 99 -2.66 0.27 -3.80
C TYR A 99 -1.27 0.66 -4.33
N PHE A 100 -1.03 1.96 -4.51
CA PHE A 100 0.21 2.52 -5.07
C PHE A 100 1.12 3.16 -4.03
N LEU A 101 0.93 2.86 -2.74
CA LEU A 101 1.65 3.49 -1.64
C LEU A 101 2.32 2.40 -0.81
N SER A 102 3.61 2.55 -0.58
CA SER A 102 4.42 1.63 0.23
C SER A 102 4.20 1.83 1.73
N ASP A 103 4.57 0.83 2.53
CA ASP A 103 4.66 0.92 3.98
C ASP A 103 5.48 2.13 4.42
N LYS A 104 6.63 2.38 3.75
CA LYS A 104 7.51 3.52 4.03
C LYS A 104 6.78 4.86 3.85
N GLU A 105 6.00 5.00 2.77
CA GLU A 105 5.22 6.21 2.51
C GLU A 105 4.10 6.38 3.54
N ILE A 106 3.39 5.30 3.88
CA ILE A 106 2.31 5.30 4.88
C ILE A 106 2.84 5.71 6.26
N GLU A 107 3.97 5.13 6.68
CA GLU A 107 4.63 5.47 7.95
C GLU A 107 5.05 6.94 8.00
N LEU A 108 5.64 7.45 6.92
CA LEU A 108 6.04 8.85 6.83
C LEU A 108 4.82 9.78 6.91
N TYR A 109 3.75 9.47 6.17
CA TYR A 109 2.52 10.24 6.20
C TYR A 109 1.91 10.27 7.61
N ALA A 110 1.80 9.11 8.25
CA ALA A 110 1.27 9.00 9.60
C ALA A 110 2.09 9.80 10.61
N LYS A 111 3.43 9.78 10.49
CA LYS A 111 4.33 10.58 11.32
C LYS A 111 4.10 12.08 11.13
N ILE A 112 3.97 12.55 9.89
CA ILE A 112 3.73 13.96 9.56
C ILE A 112 2.37 14.43 10.11
N LYS A 113 1.33 13.62 9.95
CA LYS A 113 -0.04 13.93 10.41
C LYS A 113 -0.28 13.57 11.89
N LYS A 114 0.74 13.09 12.60
CA LYS A 114 0.66 12.65 14.01
C LYS A 114 -0.43 11.60 14.26
N ILE A 115 -0.67 10.71 13.29
CA ILE A 115 -1.64 9.63 13.38
C ILE A 115 -1.04 8.47 14.19
N LYS A 116 -1.71 8.07 15.27
CA LYS A 116 -1.29 6.94 16.11
C LYS A 116 -2.11 5.69 15.78
N GLY A 117 -1.48 4.71 15.15
CA GLY A 117 -2.07 3.39 14.87
C GLY A 117 -1.20 2.26 15.40
N ILE A 118 -1.79 1.07 15.53
CA ILE A 118 -1.01 -0.14 15.75
C ILE A 118 -0.22 -0.38 14.45
N LYS A 119 1.11 -0.32 14.52
CA LYS A 119 1.96 -0.67 13.38
C LYS A 119 1.58 -2.08 12.92
N GLU A 120 1.10 -2.22 11.69
CA GLU A 120 0.66 -3.51 11.15
C GLU A 120 1.78 -4.55 11.19
N ALA A 121 3.03 -4.11 11.01
CA ALA A 121 4.22 -4.94 11.24
C ALA A 121 4.16 -5.70 12.58
N ARG A 122 3.64 -5.10 13.66
CA ARG A 122 3.50 -5.76 14.98
C ARG A 122 2.26 -6.63 15.13
N LYS A 123 1.18 -6.42 14.37
CA LYS A 123 -0.08 -7.18 14.50
C LYS A 123 -0.13 -8.39 13.53
N LYS A 124 0.37 -8.24 12.29
CA LYS A 124 0.52 -9.34 11.32
C LYS A 124 1.56 -10.37 11.82
N MET A 125 2.71 -9.93 12.35
CA MET A 125 3.73 -10.82 12.97
C MET A 125 3.20 -11.65 14.16
N LYS A 126 2.22 -11.15 14.92
CA LYS A 126 1.71 -11.83 16.13
C LYS A 126 0.59 -12.84 15.88
N LYS A 127 -0.14 -12.74 14.76
CA LYS A 127 -1.30 -13.63 14.47
C LYS A 127 -1.08 -14.60 13.30
N ARG A 128 -0.07 -14.41 12.46
CA ARG A 128 0.20 -15.28 11.30
C ARG A 128 1.38 -16.26 11.49
N ALA A 129 1.95 -16.30 12.71
CA ALA A 129 3.10 -17.12 13.10
C ALA A 129 2.89 -18.66 13.05
N GLU A 130 1.83 -19.17 12.43
CA GLU A 130 1.61 -20.59 12.19
C GLU A 130 1.63 -20.88 10.68
N LYS A 131 2.81 -21.29 10.20
CA LYS A 131 3.17 -21.81 8.85
C LYS A 131 3.01 -20.92 7.61
N LYS A 132 1.95 -20.12 7.43
CA LYS A 132 1.75 -19.31 6.20
C LYS A 132 2.76 -18.15 6.09
N ASP A 133 3.23 -17.63 7.22
CA ASP A 133 4.13 -16.48 7.30
C ASP A 133 5.54 -16.71 6.76
N ARG A 134 6.15 -17.89 6.96
CA ARG A 134 7.57 -18.08 6.58
C ARG A 134 7.80 -17.93 5.07
N ARG A 135 6.80 -18.26 4.25
CA ARG A 135 6.92 -18.15 2.79
C ARG A 135 6.69 -16.72 2.32
N GLU A 136 5.66 -16.04 2.82
CA GLU A 136 5.44 -14.61 2.54
C GLU A 136 6.63 -13.76 3.01
N GLU A 137 7.23 -14.11 4.16
CA GLU A 137 8.45 -13.48 4.66
C GLU A 137 9.65 -13.73 3.75
N LYS A 138 9.85 -14.96 3.26
CA LYS A 138 10.89 -15.26 2.26
C LYS A 138 10.70 -14.46 0.97
N ILE A 139 9.46 -14.36 0.48
CA ILE A 139 9.13 -13.57 -0.71
C ILE A 139 9.40 -12.08 -0.44
N ASN A 140 8.98 -11.56 0.71
CA ASN A 140 9.23 -10.17 1.07
C ASN A 140 10.73 -9.88 1.18
N ASN A 141 11.51 -10.79 1.79
CA ASN A 141 12.96 -10.67 1.87
C ASN A 141 13.61 -10.75 0.48
N PHE A 142 13.09 -11.58 -0.41
CA PHE A 142 13.52 -11.64 -1.81
C PHE A 142 13.23 -10.32 -2.54
N ILE A 143 12.02 -9.77 -2.42
CA ILE A 143 11.66 -8.48 -3.01
C ILE A 143 12.58 -7.38 -2.48
N LYS A 144 12.84 -7.33 -1.16
CA LYS A 144 13.74 -6.33 -0.56
C LYS A 144 15.15 -6.38 -1.13
N LYS A 145 15.71 -7.59 -1.33
CA LYS A 145 17.02 -7.77 -1.98
C LYS A 145 17.05 -7.24 -3.40
N ILE A 146 15.94 -7.36 -4.14
CA ILE A 146 15.82 -6.79 -5.49
C ILE A 146 15.61 -5.28 -5.40
N GLU A 147 14.83 -4.79 -4.43
CA GLU A 147 14.54 -3.37 -4.21
C GLU A 147 15.82 -2.55 -3.96
N GLU A 148 16.83 -3.14 -3.34
CA GLU A 148 18.17 -2.55 -3.19
C GLU A 148 18.85 -2.22 -4.53
N LYS A 149 18.60 -3.03 -5.56
CA LYS A 149 19.16 -2.84 -6.92
C LYS A 149 18.18 -2.16 -7.88
N ASN A 150 16.89 -2.30 -7.63
CA ASN A 150 15.81 -1.78 -8.44
C ASN A 150 14.72 -1.19 -7.51
N PRO A 151 14.86 0.08 -7.10
CA PRO A 151 13.98 0.71 -6.11
C PRO A 151 12.49 0.71 -6.50
N ASP A 152 12.18 0.62 -7.79
CA ASP A 152 10.82 0.66 -8.31
C ASP A 152 10.21 -0.75 -8.53
N ILE A 153 10.88 -1.83 -8.07
CA ILE A 153 10.46 -3.21 -8.33
C ILE A 153 8.99 -3.49 -7.95
N ARG A 154 8.52 -2.99 -6.81
CA ARG A 154 7.13 -3.21 -6.36
C ARG A 154 6.13 -2.54 -7.29
N HIS A 155 6.45 -1.34 -7.75
CA HIS A 155 5.65 -0.63 -8.75
C HIS A 155 5.65 -1.35 -10.09
N ASN A 156 6.80 -1.92 -10.50
CA ASN A 156 6.90 -2.70 -11.73
C ASN A 156 6.09 -4.01 -11.65
N ILE A 157 6.08 -4.69 -10.49
CA ILE A 157 5.27 -5.89 -10.26
C ILE A 157 3.77 -5.57 -10.47
N ILE A 158 3.25 -4.52 -9.84
CA ILE A 158 1.84 -4.17 -10.01
C ILE A 158 1.54 -3.62 -11.41
N LYS A 159 2.47 -2.90 -12.04
CA LYS A 159 2.32 -2.38 -13.40
C LYS A 159 2.24 -3.51 -14.43
N ALA A 160 2.93 -4.63 -14.19
CA ALA A 160 2.80 -5.81 -15.04
C ALA A 160 1.37 -6.38 -15.05
N LEU A 161 0.56 -6.10 -14.02
CA LEU A 161 -0.85 -6.50 -13.99
C LEU A 161 -1.73 -5.68 -14.95
N ASP A 162 -1.26 -4.52 -15.44
CA ASP A 162 -2.01 -3.70 -16.40
C ASP A 162 -2.27 -4.45 -17.72
N VAL A 163 -1.52 -5.52 -18.02
CA VAL A 163 -1.77 -6.42 -19.17
C VAL A 163 -3.15 -7.10 -19.05
N PHE A 164 -3.74 -7.15 -17.86
CA PHE A 164 -5.05 -7.76 -17.62
C PHE A 164 -6.22 -6.75 -17.58
N ASN A 165 -5.95 -5.44 -17.70
CA ASN A 165 -6.97 -4.39 -17.83
C ASN A 165 -7.42 -4.23 -19.28
#